data_AF-A0A0E3SE71-F1
#
_entry.id   AF-A0A0E3SE71-F1
#
_cell.length_a   1.000
_cell.length_b   1.000
_cell.length_c   1.000
_cell.angle_alpha   90.00
_cell.angle_beta   90.00
_cell.angle_gamma   90.00
#
_symmetry.space_group_name_H-M   'P 1'
#
loop_
_entity.id
_entity.type
_entity.pdbx_description
1 polymer ?
#
loop_
_entity_poly.entity_id
_entity_poly.type
_entity_poly.pdbx_seq_one_letter_code
_entity_poly.pdbx_strand_id
1 'polypeptide(L)'
;MIARIHSFLDGNGRTARAISTLILTKRGCDTKKFFALEEYYNEDRQAYYSALADADAKRGELTGWLEYFLFGIAVEISRVENKVKKLSSDRSMKEKYGQIGLSSRQIKAVGYLKENGQITNKEYQKIRNVSASTAKRDLQNMVDKNVLKQIGEK
;
A
#
# COMPACT_ATOMS: atom_id res chain seq x y z
N MET A 1 19.34 8.07 -18.21
CA MET A 1 19.88 8.69 -19.44
C MET A 1 19.53 10.18 -19.56
N ILE A 2 18.29 10.62 -19.28
CA ILE A 2 17.91 12.05 -19.32
C ILE A 2 18.44 12.87 -18.14
N ALA A 3 18.66 12.25 -16.98
CA ALA A 3 19.40 12.90 -15.88
C ALA A 3 20.90 13.08 -16.18
N ARG A 4 21.46 12.28 -17.11
CA ARG A 4 22.88 12.30 -17.51
C ARG A 4 23.15 13.35 -18.60
N ILE A 5 22.18 13.57 -19.48
CA ILE A 5 22.23 14.67 -20.44
C ILE A 5 21.64 15.86 -19.69
N HIS A 6 22.47 16.65 -19.02
CA HIS A 6 22.10 17.89 -18.33
C HIS A 6 21.65 18.94 -19.37
N SER A 7 20.53 18.64 -20.05
CA SER A 7 20.04 19.36 -21.22
C SER A 7 19.45 20.71 -20.83
N PHE A 8 19.10 20.85 -19.54
CA PHE A 8 18.52 22.04 -18.93
C PHE A 8 19.30 22.43 -17.67
N LEU A 9 19.34 23.75 -17.40
CA LEU A 9 20.03 24.36 -16.25
C LEU A 9 19.45 23.94 -14.89
N ASP A 10 18.13 23.69 -14.84
CA ASP A 10 17.38 23.05 -13.75
C ASP A 10 16.18 22.27 -14.37
N GLY A 11 15.71 21.21 -13.71
CA GLY A 11 14.49 20.48 -14.12
C GLY A 11 14.69 19.11 -14.78
N ASN A 12 15.92 18.61 -14.90
CA ASN A 12 16.19 17.30 -15.52
C ASN A 12 15.44 16.14 -14.83
N GLY A 13 15.29 16.19 -13.50
CA GLY A 13 14.46 15.24 -12.75
C GLY A 13 12.97 15.31 -13.10
N ARG A 14 12.42 16.53 -13.25
CA ARG A 14 11.02 16.76 -13.65
C ARG A 14 10.77 16.28 -15.08
N THR A 15 11.72 16.48 -15.99
CA THR A 15 11.65 16.00 -17.37
C THR A 15 11.74 14.48 -17.44
N ALA A 16 12.66 13.87 -16.68
CA ALA A 16 12.76 12.42 -16.58
C ALA A 16 11.44 11.80 -16.07
N ARG A 17 10.81 12.40 -15.06
CA ARG A 17 9.47 11.98 -14.57
C ARG A 17 8.39 12.08 -15.62
N ALA A 18 8.31 13.23 -16.31
CA ALA A 18 7.29 13.47 -17.32
C ALA A 18 7.40 12.42 -18.43
N ILE A 19 8.63 12.07 -18.82
CA ILE A 19 8.90 11.07 -19.85
C ILE A 19 8.61 9.65 -19.36
N SER A 20 9.04 9.27 -18.15
CA SER A 20 8.67 7.98 -17.56
C SER A 20 7.16 7.80 -17.45
N THR A 21 6.46 8.85 -16.99
CA THR A 21 4.99 8.87 -16.91
C THR A 21 4.37 8.74 -18.30
N LEU A 22 4.84 9.51 -19.28
CA LEU A 22 4.34 9.45 -20.66
C LEU A 22 4.52 8.06 -21.29
N ILE A 23 5.68 7.43 -21.10
CA ILE A 23 5.98 6.08 -21.62
C ILE A 23 5.04 5.05 -21.00
N LEU A 24 4.83 5.11 -19.68
CA LEU A 24 3.92 4.21 -18.97
C LEU A 24 2.47 4.41 -19.42
N THR A 25 2.00 5.66 -19.52
CA THR A 25 0.66 5.97 -20.02
C THR A 25 0.46 5.45 -21.45
N LYS A 26 1.44 5.66 -22.35
CA LYS A 26 1.36 5.18 -23.74
C LYS A 26 1.34 3.65 -23.85
N ARG A 27 1.87 2.93 -22.87
CA ARG A 27 1.81 1.46 -22.78
C ARG A 27 0.56 0.92 -22.08
N GLY A 28 -0.43 1.77 -21.81
CA GLY A 28 -1.68 1.37 -21.16
C GLY A 28 -1.63 1.33 -19.64
N CYS A 29 -0.49 1.69 -19.02
CA CYS A 29 -0.41 1.93 -17.59
C CYS A 29 -0.93 3.34 -17.28
N ASP A 30 -2.21 3.60 -17.56
CA ASP A 30 -2.87 4.83 -17.14
C ASP A 30 -3.18 4.76 -15.64
N THR A 31 -2.43 5.53 -14.87
CA THR A 31 -2.43 5.52 -13.42
C THR A 31 -3.46 6.46 -12.80
N LYS A 32 -4.25 7.19 -13.61
CA LYS A 32 -5.29 8.14 -13.15
C LYS A 32 -4.86 9.06 -11.99
N LYS A 33 -3.59 9.48 -11.95
CA LYS A 33 -2.97 10.33 -10.90
C LYS A 33 -2.83 9.68 -9.50
N PHE A 34 -2.93 8.35 -9.38
CA PHE A 34 -2.72 7.66 -8.10
C PHE A 34 -1.24 7.40 -7.74
N PHE A 35 -0.30 7.78 -8.61
CA PHE A 35 1.08 7.32 -8.55
C PHE A 35 2.05 8.45 -8.26
N ALA A 36 2.83 8.29 -7.18
CA ALA A 36 4.10 8.96 -6.98
C ALA A 36 5.20 7.89 -7.10
N LEU A 37 5.58 7.53 -8.33
CA LEU A 37 6.64 6.53 -8.61
C LEU A 37 8.00 6.91 -8.00
N GLU A 38 8.13 8.12 -7.47
CA GLU A 38 9.33 8.62 -6.85
C GLU A 38 9.36 8.46 -5.32
N GLU A 39 8.28 7.98 -4.71
CA GLU A 39 8.20 7.83 -3.25
C GLU A 39 9.37 6.95 -2.75
N TYR A 40 9.58 5.79 -3.37
CA TYR A 40 10.74 4.92 -3.11
C TYR A 40 12.10 5.63 -3.18
N TYR A 41 12.33 6.48 -4.19
CA TYR A 41 13.60 7.19 -4.34
C TYR A 41 13.73 8.40 -3.39
N ASN A 42 12.60 8.96 -2.97
CA ASN A 42 12.56 10.08 -2.02
C ASN A 42 12.77 9.60 -0.58
N GLU A 43 12.36 8.37 -0.26
CA GLU A 43 12.61 7.73 1.04
C GLU A 43 14.11 7.62 1.34
N ASP A 44 14.93 7.31 0.32
CA ASP A 44 16.38 7.29 0.43
C ASP A 44 17.06 8.00 -0.75
N ARG A 45 17.12 9.33 -0.63
CA ARG A 45 17.81 10.18 -1.62
C ARG A 45 19.30 9.86 -1.72
N GLN A 46 19.94 9.38 -0.65
CA GLN A 46 21.37 9.09 -0.65
C GLN A 46 21.68 7.84 -1.47
N ALA A 47 20.89 6.78 -1.33
CA ALA A 47 20.99 5.59 -2.15
C ALA A 47 20.75 5.92 -3.63
N TYR A 48 19.76 6.76 -3.93
CA TYR A 48 19.47 7.22 -5.29
C TYR A 48 20.67 7.90 -5.94
N TYR A 49 21.27 8.89 -5.28
CA TYR A 49 22.45 9.58 -5.82
C TYR A 49 23.68 8.68 -5.87
N SER A 50 23.86 7.78 -4.91
CA SER A 50 24.95 6.79 -4.91
C SER A 50 24.86 5.87 -6.13
N ALA A 51 23.67 5.36 -6.44
CA ALA A 51 23.44 4.50 -7.61
C ALA A 51 23.72 5.23 -8.93
N LEU A 52 23.40 6.54 -9.00
CA LEU A 52 23.68 7.36 -10.17
C LEU A 52 25.19 7.62 -10.32
N ALA A 53 25.86 7.96 -9.21
CA ALA A 53 27.29 8.21 -9.19
C ALA A 53 28.12 6.96 -9.55
N ASP A 54 27.70 5.77 -9.11
CA ASP A 54 28.36 4.51 -9.46
C ASP A 54 28.28 4.21 -10.97
N ALA A 55 27.12 4.46 -11.59
CA ALA A 55 26.97 4.32 -13.04
C ALA A 55 27.84 5.30 -13.84
N ASP A 56 28.02 6.53 -13.33
CA ASP A 56 28.91 7.52 -13.94
C ASP A 56 30.39 7.14 -13.77
N ALA A 57 30.79 6.67 -12.58
CA ALA A 57 32.15 6.20 -12.30
C ALA A 57 32.56 5.02 -13.18
N LYS A 58 31.61 4.14 -13.53
CA LYS A 58 31.82 2.98 -14.41
C LYS A 58 31.75 3.30 -15.91
N ARG A 59 32.08 4.54 -16.31
CA ARG A 59 32.03 5.03 -17.71
C ARG A 59 30.67 4.82 -18.38
N GLY A 60 29.59 4.90 -17.62
CA GLY A 60 28.24 4.75 -18.14
C GLY A 60 27.77 3.30 -18.31
N GLU A 61 28.37 2.35 -17.60
CA GLU A 61 27.77 1.04 -17.32
C GLU A 61 26.46 1.28 -16.55
N LEU A 62 25.33 0.94 -17.16
CA LEU A 62 23.99 1.27 -16.65
C LEU A 62 23.31 0.10 -15.94
N THR A 63 23.90 -1.10 -15.93
CA THR A 63 23.23 -2.31 -15.41
C THR A 63 22.82 -2.11 -13.96
N GLY A 64 23.74 -1.72 -13.08
CA GLY A 64 23.42 -1.49 -11.66
C GLY A 64 22.39 -0.38 -11.44
N TRP A 65 22.45 0.69 -12.24
CA TRP A 65 21.45 1.77 -12.20
C TRP A 65 20.07 1.27 -12.65
N LEU A 66 20.00 0.50 -13.73
CA LEU A 66 18.75 -0.04 -14.27
C LEU A 66 18.13 -1.05 -13.33
N GLU A 67 18.94 -1.91 -12.70
CA GLU A 67 18.49 -2.84 -11.67
C GLU A 67 17.87 -2.10 -10.47
N TYR A 68 18.58 -1.12 -9.92
CA TYR A 68 18.08 -0.26 -8.84
C TYR A 68 16.79 0.47 -9.23
N PHE A 69 16.77 1.06 -10.43
CA PHE A 69 15.61 1.80 -10.91
C PHE A 69 14.40 0.88 -11.10
N LEU A 70 14.56 -0.24 -11.80
CA LEU A 70 13.47 -1.20 -12.03
C LEU A 70 12.95 -1.80 -10.73
N PHE A 71 13.83 -2.04 -9.75
CA PHE A 71 13.43 -2.47 -8.42
C PHE A 71 12.52 -1.45 -7.74
N GLY A 72 12.91 -0.17 -7.72
CA GLY A 72 12.07 0.90 -7.16
C GLY A 72 10.70 0.99 -7.81
N ILE A 73 10.62 0.87 -9.14
CA ILE A 73 9.35 0.81 -9.87
C ILE A 73 8.51 -0.41 -9.46
N ALA A 74 9.12 -1.59 -9.33
CA ALA A 74 8.42 -2.80 -8.91
C ALA A 74 7.84 -2.68 -7.49
N VAL A 75 8.57 -2.05 -6.58
CA VAL A 75 8.11 -1.74 -5.22
C VAL A 75 6.89 -0.81 -5.26
N GLU A 76 6.97 0.29 -6.02
CA GLU A 76 5.86 1.25 -6.12
C GLU A 76 4.60 0.65 -6.75
N ILE A 77 4.75 -0.18 -7.80
CA ILE A 77 3.62 -0.91 -8.39
C ILE A 77 2.98 -1.84 -7.35
N SER A 78 3.79 -2.57 -6.57
CA SER A 78 3.29 -3.47 -5.53
C SER A 78 2.55 -2.71 -4.42
N ARG A 79 3.03 -1.52 -4.03
CA ARG A 79 2.36 -0.63 -3.07
C ARG A 79 0.97 -0.22 -3.58
N VAL A 80 0.86 0.13 -4.86
CA VAL A 80 -0.42 0.49 -5.48
C VAL A 80 -1.36 -0.71 -5.54
N GLU A 81 -0.88 -1.87 -5.99
CA GLU A 81 -1.68 -3.09 -6.06
C GLU A 81 -2.28 -3.44 -4.69
N ASN A 82 -1.46 -3.38 -3.63
CA ASN A 82 -1.91 -3.62 -2.26
C ASN A 82 -2.96 -2.59 -1.80
N LYS A 83 -2.78 -1.31 -2.15
CA LYS A 83 -3.75 -0.25 -1.83
C LYS A 83 -5.08 -0.46 -2.54
N VAL A 84 -5.07 -0.85 -3.81
CA VAL A 84 -6.28 -1.16 -4.60
C VAL A 84 -7.00 -2.39 -4.05
N LYS A 85 -6.26 -3.47 -3.75
CA LYS A 85 -6.82 -4.68 -3.12
C LYS A 85 -7.49 -4.35 -1.79
N LYS A 86 -6.84 -3.53 -0.95
CA LYS A 86 -7.38 -3.11 0.35
C LYS A 86 -8.67 -2.29 0.21
N LEU A 87 -8.70 -1.32 -0.69
CA LEU A 87 -9.89 -0.50 -0.95
C LEU A 87 -11.06 -1.34 -1.49
N SER A 88 -10.77 -2.28 -2.40
CA SER A 88 -11.78 -3.17 -2.97
C SER A 88 -12.36 -4.10 -1.91
N SER A 89 -11.51 -4.68 -1.06
CA SER A 89 -11.92 -5.48 0.09
C SER A 89 -12.75 -4.66 1.08
N ASP A 90 -12.31 -3.46 1.47
CA ASP A 90 -13.07 -2.59 2.38
C ASP A 90 -14.47 -2.25 1.86
N ARG A 91 -14.60 -2.03 0.55
CA ARG A 91 -15.90 -1.77 -0.09
C ARG A 91 -16.81 -2.99 -0.04
N SER A 92 -16.32 -4.16 -0.46
CA SER A 92 -17.08 -5.42 -0.42
C SER A 92 -17.50 -5.79 1.00
N MET A 93 -16.64 -5.55 1.99
CA MET A 93 -16.96 -5.75 3.40
C MET A 93 -18.07 -4.80 3.87
N LYS A 94 -18.02 -3.52 3.49
CA LYS A 94 -19.11 -2.58 3.81
C LYS A 94 -20.42 -2.96 3.13
N GLU A 95 -20.40 -3.40 1.89
CA GLU A 95 -21.61 -3.81 1.15
C GLU A 95 -22.23 -5.08 1.76
N LYS A 96 -21.42 -6.10 2.06
CA LYS A 96 -21.89 -7.37 2.64
C LYS A 96 -22.38 -7.22 4.09
N TYR A 97 -21.58 -6.59 4.94
CA TYR A 97 -21.87 -6.51 6.37
C TYR A 97 -22.65 -5.26 6.77
N GLY A 98 -22.71 -4.23 5.92
CA GLY A 98 -23.59 -3.09 6.09
C GLY A 98 -25.06 -3.47 5.98
N GLN A 99 -25.41 -4.43 5.11
CA GLN A 99 -26.76 -5.02 5.06
C GLN A 99 -27.12 -5.78 6.34
N ILE A 100 -26.13 -6.34 7.04
CA ILE A 100 -26.27 -7.02 8.34
C ILE A 100 -26.29 -6.01 9.52
N GLY A 101 -26.16 -4.70 9.23
CA GLY A 101 -26.18 -3.63 10.21
C GLY A 101 -24.98 -3.64 11.16
N LEU A 102 -23.80 -4.04 10.70
CA LEU A 102 -22.58 -3.94 11.51
C LEU A 102 -22.06 -2.50 11.55
N SER A 103 -21.59 -2.07 12.71
CA SER A 103 -20.89 -0.78 12.85
C SER A 103 -19.53 -0.82 12.15
N SER A 104 -19.00 0.36 11.80
CA SER A 104 -17.68 0.50 11.17
C SER A 104 -16.55 -0.17 11.96
N ARG A 105 -16.62 -0.17 13.30
CA ARG A 105 -15.62 -0.84 14.16
C ARG A 105 -15.72 -2.37 14.10
N GLN A 106 -16.94 -2.91 14.01
CA GLN A 106 -17.20 -4.34 13.87
C GLN A 106 -16.77 -4.84 12.49
N ILE A 107 -17.06 -4.10 11.41
CA ILE A 107 -16.60 -4.45 10.04
C ILE A 107 -15.07 -4.57 9.99
N LYS A 108 -14.36 -3.64 10.62
CA LYS A 108 -12.88 -3.69 10.71
C LYS A 108 -12.38 -4.90 11.50
N ALA A 109 -13.09 -5.30 12.55
CA ALA A 109 -12.73 -6.49 13.32
C ALA A 109 -12.94 -7.79 12.53
N VAL A 110 -13.98 -7.86 11.68
CA VAL A 110 -14.14 -8.98 10.74
C VAL A 110 -13.01 -9.00 9.71
N GLY A 111 -12.55 -7.82 9.25
CA GLY A 111 -11.35 -7.71 8.41
C GLY A 111 -10.11 -8.31 9.08
N TYR A 112 -9.85 -7.91 10.33
CA TYR A 112 -8.74 -8.46 11.12
C TYR A 112 -8.86 -9.98 11.29
N LEU A 113 -10.06 -10.49 11.58
CA LEU A 113 -10.30 -11.92 11.73
C LEU A 113 -10.02 -12.70 10.44
N LYS A 114 -10.34 -12.17 9.27
CA LYS A 114 -10.02 -12.82 7.99
C LYS A 114 -8.52 -12.95 7.74
N GLU A 115 -7.74 -11.99 8.22
CA GLU A 115 -6.28 -11.99 8.07
C GLU A 115 -5.58 -12.87 9.13
N ASN A 116 -6.13 -12.93 10.36
CA ASN A 116 -5.45 -13.55 11.51
C ASN A 116 -6.12 -14.87 11.98
N GLY A 117 -7.26 -15.26 11.41
CA GLY A 117 -7.99 -16.49 11.71
C GLY A 117 -8.80 -16.48 13.01
N GLN A 118 -8.35 -15.77 14.05
CA GLN A 118 -9.06 -15.61 15.32
C GLN A 118 -8.98 -14.18 15.87
N ILE A 119 -9.89 -13.85 16.80
CA ILE A 119 -9.83 -12.59 17.55
C ILE A 119 -10.32 -12.82 18.98
N THR A 120 -9.45 -12.53 19.94
CA THR A 120 -9.78 -12.54 21.36
C THR A 120 -10.35 -11.20 21.80
N ASN A 121 -11.02 -11.18 22.95
CA ASN A 121 -11.52 -9.94 23.53
C ASN A 121 -10.39 -8.93 23.80
N LYS A 122 -9.23 -9.39 24.28
CA LYS A 122 -8.06 -8.54 24.54
C LYS A 122 -7.49 -7.93 23.25
N GLU A 123 -7.41 -8.70 22.17
CA GLU A 123 -6.99 -8.18 20.86
C GLU A 123 -7.97 -7.16 20.31
N TYR A 124 -9.27 -7.44 20.39
CA TYR A 124 -10.31 -6.49 19.96
C TYR A 124 -10.19 -5.16 20.70
N GLN A 125 -9.99 -5.18 22.03
CA GLN A 125 -9.78 -3.98 22.83
C GLN A 125 -8.59 -3.16 22.33
N LYS A 126 -7.44 -3.81 22.07
CA LYS A 126 -6.23 -3.14 21.58
C LYS A 126 -6.43 -2.55 20.18
N ILE A 127 -6.96 -3.34 19.25
CA ILE A 127 -7.10 -2.95 17.84
C ILE A 127 -8.16 -1.85 17.66
N ARG A 128 -9.22 -1.88 18.47
CA ARG A 128 -10.35 -0.94 18.36
C ARG A 128 -10.30 0.19 19.38
N ASN A 129 -9.38 0.15 20.33
CA ASN A 129 -9.26 1.09 21.45
C ASN A 129 -10.58 1.25 22.21
N VAL A 130 -11.10 0.14 22.75
CA VAL A 130 -12.37 0.11 23.49
C VAL A 130 -12.22 -0.63 24.83
N SER A 131 -13.14 -0.36 25.75
CA SER A 131 -13.22 -1.10 27.03
C SER A 131 -13.52 -2.58 26.83
N ALA A 132 -13.14 -3.42 27.79
CA ALA A 132 -13.48 -4.84 27.81
C ALA A 132 -14.99 -5.11 27.72
N SER A 133 -15.81 -4.28 28.39
CA SER A 133 -17.27 -4.37 28.34
C SER A 133 -17.81 -4.07 26.93
N THR A 134 -17.26 -3.06 26.25
CA THR A 134 -17.63 -2.72 24.88
C THR A 134 -17.19 -3.81 23.91
N ALA A 135 -15.95 -4.31 24.03
CA ALA A 135 -15.44 -5.41 23.22
C ALA A 135 -16.30 -6.66 23.36
N LYS A 136 -16.68 -7.03 24.59
CA LYS A 136 -17.55 -8.18 24.85
C LYS A 136 -18.91 -8.03 24.18
N ARG A 137 -19.55 -6.86 24.34
CA ARG A 137 -20.84 -6.56 23.72
C ARG A 137 -20.77 -6.60 22.20
N ASP A 138 -19.74 -6.00 21.61
CA ASP A 138 -19.57 -5.95 20.16
C ASP A 138 -19.33 -7.35 19.56
N LEU A 139 -18.48 -8.15 20.20
CA LEU A 139 -18.18 -9.52 19.78
C LEU A 139 -19.43 -10.40 19.92
N GLN A 140 -20.15 -10.31 21.04
CA GLN A 140 -21.40 -11.04 21.24
C GLN A 140 -22.44 -10.64 20.18
N ASN A 141 -22.60 -9.35 19.90
CA ASN A 141 -23.52 -8.88 18.86
C ASN A 141 -23.19 -9.45 17.47
N MET A 142 -21.91 -9.65 17.15
CA MET A 142 -21.52 -10.28 15.90
C MET A 142 -21.72 -11.80 15.91
N VAL A 143 -21.63 -12.47 17.07
CA VAL A 143 -22.02 -13.88 17.22
C VAL A 143 -23.53 -14.04 17.03
N ASP A 144 -24.33 -13.19 17.67
CA ASP A 144 -25.80 -13.22 17.58
C ASP A 144 -26.29 -13.00 16.13
N LYS A 145 -25.55 -12.21 15.36
CA LYS A 145 -25.80 -11.96 13.93
C LYS A 145 -25.23 -13.05 12.99
N ASN A 146 -24.73 -14.16 13.53
CA ASN A 146 -24.07 -15.25 12.78
C ASN A 146 -22.88 -14.78 11.92
N VAL A 147 -22.23 -13.68 12.31
CA VAL A 147 -21.02 -13.18 11.63
C VAL A 147 -19.77 -13.86 12.19
N LEU A 148 -19.76 -14.13 13.50
CA LEU A 148 -18.68 -14.79 14.21
C LEU A 148 -19.14 -16.09 14.86
N LYS A 149 -18.21 -17.02 15.02
CA LYS A 149 -18.41 -18.22 15.85
C LYS A 149 -17.48 -18.13 17.05
N GLN A 150 -18.03 -18.25 18.24
CA GLN A 150 -17.23 -18.36 19.45
C GLN A 150 -16.56 -19.75 19.52
N ILE A 151 -15.27 -19.76 19.85
CA ILE A 151 -14.49 -20.98 20.09
C ILE A 151 -13.92 -20.89 21.51
N GLY A 152 -14.24 -21.88 22.34
CA GLY A 152 -13.85 -21.94 23.76
C GLY A 152 -14.94 -21.46 24.74
N GLU A 153 -14.91 -22.01 25.97
CA GLU A 153 -15.82 -21.67 27.07
C GLU A 153 -15.24 -20.62 28.01
N LYS A 154 -16.12 -20.05 28.84
CA LYS A 154 -15.89 -18.90 29.74
C LYS A 154 -14.67 -19.03 30.64
#